data_AF-A0A3P7N5C0-F1
#
_entry.id   AF-A0A3P7N5C0-F1
#
_cell.length_a   1.000
_cell.length_b   1.000
_cell.length_c   1.000
_cell.angle_alpha   90.00
_cell.angle_beta   90.00
_cell.angle_gamma   90.00
#
_symmetry.space_group_name_H-M   'P 1'
#
loop_
_entity.id
_entity.type
_entity.pdbx_description
1 polymer ?
#
loop_
_entity_poly.entity_id
_entity_poly.type
_entity_poly.pdbx_seq_one_letter_code
_entity_poly.pdbx_strand_id
1 'polypeptide(L)' 'MGADEKKVLLLGAGMVSGPFADFYSKQAKVHVTVATESREDGHRLAKSDNITPLVVDVAREHDVLDQLVR' A
#
# COMPACT_ATOMS: atom_id res chain seq x y z
N MET A 1 18.15 5.27 4.16
CA MET A 1 16.81 5.86 4.36
C MET A 1 17.03 7.24 4.93
N GLY A 2 16.85 8.28 4.11
CA GLY A 2 17.01 9.66 4.56
C GLY A 2 15.96 9.99 5.63
N ALA A 3 16.27 10.89 6.56
CA ALA A 3 15.40 11.26 7.70
C ALA A 3 13.99 11.79 7.30
N ASP A 4 13.74 11.99 6.00
CA ASP A 4 12.47 12.48 5.45
C ASP A 4 11.61 11.40 4.75
N GLU A 5 12.07 10.15 4.67
CA GLU A 5 11.30 9.08 4.01
C GLU A 5 10.13 8.63 4.90
N LYS A 6 8.92 8.55 4.32
CA LYS A 6 7.70 8.12 5.01
C LYS A 6 7.21 6.78 4.46
N LYS A 7 6.67 5.94 5.31
CA LYS A 7 6.00 4.68 4.96
C LYS A 7 4.52 4.79 5.27
N VAL A 8 3.68 4.34 4.35
CA VAL A 8 2.22 4.40 4.44
C VAL A 8 1.65 3.02 4.12
N LEU A 9 0.85 2.47 5.02
CA LEU A 9 0.07 1.27 4.77
C LEU A 9 -1.36 1.66 4.35
N LEU A 10 -1.78 1.25 3.15
CA LEU A 10 -3.12 1.45 2.62
C LEU A 10 -3.87 0.11 2.66
N LEU A 11 -4.88 0.01 3.52
CA LEU A 11 -5.75 -1.16 3.60
C LEU A 11 -6.94 -1.00 2.64
N GLY A 12 -7.00 -1.86 1.63
CA GLY A 12 -8.06 -1.90 0.62
C GLY A 12 -7.71 -1.19 -0.69
N ALA A 13 -8.27 -1.69 -1.79
CA ALA A 13 -7.96 -1.27 -3.15
C ALA A 13 -9.20 -0.85 -3.98
N GLY A 14 -10.17 -0.23 -3.31
CA GLY A 14 -11.43 0.25 -3.91
C GLY A 14 -11.29 1.58 -4.67
N MET A 15 -12.44 2.16 -5.03
CA MET A 15 -12.52 3.40 -5.83
C MET A 15 -11.80 4.60 -5.19
N VAL A 16 -11.81 4.70 -3.86
CA VAL A 16 -11.17 5.79 -3.11
C VAL A 16 -9.64 5.62 -3.07
N SER A 17 -9.16 4.37 -3.08
CA SER A 17 -7.74 4.05 -3.05
C SER A 17 -7.00 4.48 -4.32
N GLY A 18 -7.70 4.59 -5.45
CA GLY A 18 -7.15 5.04 -6.74
C GLY A 18 -6.53 6.45 -6.68
N PRO A 19 -7.34 7.50 -6.44
CA PRO A 19 -6.83 8.86 -6.31
C PRO A 19 -5.78 9.03 -5.22
N PHE A 20 -5.88 8.27 -4.14
CA PHE A 20 -4.88 8.26 -3.07
C PHE A 20 -3.52 7.73 -3.58
N ALA A 21 -3.50 6.57 -4.23
CA ALA A 21 -2.31 6.00 -4.84
C ALA A 21 -1.74 6.93 -5.92
N ASP A 22 -2.59 7.52 -6.76
CA ASP A 22 -2.19 8.46 -7.82
C ASP A 22 -1.60 9.77 -7.26
N PHE A 23 -1.99 10.19 -6.07
CA PHE A 23 -1.42 11.37 -5.41
C PHE A 23 -0.02 11.09 -4.85
N TYR A 24 0.17 9.94 -4.21
CA TYR A 24 1.46 9.56 -3.60
C TYR A 24 2.45 8.96 -4.59
N SER A 25 2.01 8.46 -5.75
CA SER A 25 2.91 8.00 -6.83
C SER A 25 3.87 9.09 -7.31
N LYS A 26 3.48 10.37 -7.14
CA LYS A 26 4.28 11.54 -7.52
C LYS A 26 5.27 11.98 -6.43
N GLN A 27 5.28 11.31 -5.28
CA GLN A 27 6.06 11.69 -4.11
C GLN A 27 7.10 10.62 -3.79
N ALA A 28 8.30 10.75 -4.37
CA ALA A 28 9.38 9.77 -4.22
C ALA A 28 9.84 9.51 -2.78
N LYS A 29 9.56 10.42 -1.84
CA LYS A 29 9.87 10.24 -0.41
C LYS A 29 8.81 9.44 0.36
N VAL A 30 7.67 9.12 -0.24
CA VAL A 30 6.59 8.36 0.40
C VAL A 30 6.48 6.99 -0.24
N HIS A 31 6.70 5.94 0.54
CA HIS A 31 6.51 4.56 0.10
C HIS A 31 5.13 4.07 0.57
N VAL A 32 4.30 3.63 -0.35
CA VAL A 32 2.95 3.14 -0.07
C VAL A 32 2.91 1.64 -0.23
N THR A 33 2.47 0.91 0.78
CA THR A 33 2.14 -0.51 0.69
C THR A 33 0.63 -0.66 0.59
N VAL A 34 0.13 -1.22 -0.51
CA VAL A 34 -1.30 -1.46 -0.73
C VAL A 34 -1.62 -2.90 -0.33
N ALA A 35 -2.23 -3.06 0.83
CA ALA A 35 -2.64 -4.35 1.38
C ALA A 35 -4.12 -4.63 1.05
N THR A 36 -4.39 -5.71 0.32
CA THR A 36 -5.74 -6.08 -0.11
C THR A 36 -5.85 -7.59 -0.35
N GLU A 37 -7.03 -8.17 -0.21
CA GLU A 37 -7.29 -9.57 -0.55
C GLU A 37 -7.19 -9.85 -2.07
N SER A 38 -7.39 -8.83 -2.90
CA SER A 38 -7.41 -8.94 -4.37
C SER A 38 -6.05 -8.59 -4.97
N ARG A 39 -5.36 -9.61 -5.50
CA ARG A 39 -4.07 -9.42 -6.19
C ARG A 39 -4.18 -8.44 -7.36
N GLU A 40 -5.26 -8.53 -8.11
CA GLU A 40 -5.51 -7.70 -9.30
C GLU A 40 -5.66 -6.23 -8.91
N ASP A 41 -6.47 -5.94 -7.89
CA ASP A 41 -6.67 -4.57 -7.44
C ASP A 41 -5.42 -3.96 -6.81
N GLY A 42 -4.65 -4.75 -6.06
CA GLY A 42 -3.36 -4.31 -5.53
C GLY A 42 -2.40 -3.91 -6.66
N HIS A 43 -2.27 -4.75 -7.70
CA HIS A 43 -1.41 -4.44 -8.85
C HIS A 43 -1.92 -3.24 -9.66
N ARG A 44 -3.25 -3.09 -9.81
CA ARG A 44 -3.85 -1.93 -10.49
C ARG A 44 -3.48 -0.60 -9.83
N LEU A 45 -3.28 -0.58 -8.52
CA LEU A 45 -2.87 0.62 -7.76
C LEU A 45 -1.36 0.83 -7.70
N ALA A 46 -0.57 -0.23 -7.86
CA ALA A 46 0.89 -0.20 -7.85
C ALA A 46 1.49 0.27 -9.20
N LYS A 47 1.14 1.50 -9.63
CA LYS A 47 1.55 2.07 -10.92
C LYS A 47 2.92 2.75 -10.91
N SER A 48 3.58 2.82 -9.76
CA SER A 48 4.83 3.54 -9.55
C SER A 48 5.74 2.75 -8.61
N ASP A 49 7.05 2.92 -8.76
CA ASP A 49 8.07 2.15 -8.03
C ASP A 49 8.00 2.33 -6.51
N ASN A 50 7.44 3.46 -6.04
CA ASN A 50 7.23 3.75 -4.63
C ASN A 50 5.94 3.16 -4.06
N ILE A 51 5.18 2.38 -4.84
CA ILE A 51 3.94 1.73 -4.43
C ILE A 51 4.08 0.21 -4.58
N THR A 52 4.02 -0.51 -3.45
CA THR A 52 4.17 -1.96 -3.41
C THR A 52 2.84 -2.63 -3.09
N PRO A 53 2.36 -3.58 -3.92
CA PRO A 53 1.16 -4.33 -3.60
C PRO A 53 1.48 -5.51 -2.67
N LEU A 54 0.60 -5.78 -1.72
CA LEU A 54 0.65 -6.93 -0.82
C LEU A 54 -0.72 -7.59 -0.77
N VAL A 55 -0.75 -8.90 -1.04
CA VAL A 55 -1.98 -9.68 -0.90
C VAL A 55 -2.10 -10.14 0.55
N VAL A 56 -3.17 -9.73 1.23
CA VAL A 56 -3.44 -10.12 2.63
C VAL A 56 -4.94 -10.09 2.91
N ASP A 57 -5.44 -11.14 3.54
CA ASP A 57 -6.77 -11.15 4.15
C ASP A 57 -6.65 -10.64 5.60
N VAL A 58 -6.93 -9.35 5.80
CA VAL A 58 -6.82 -8.69 7.10
C VAL A 58 -7.71 -9.29 8.19
N ALA A 59 -8.77 -10.02 7.82
CA ALA A 59 -9.69 -10.65 8.77
C ALA A 59 -9.22 -12.05 9.20
N ARG A 60 -8.24 -12.63 8.51
CA ARG A 60 -7.70 -13.97 8.81
C ARG A 60 -6.23 -13.95 9.19
N GLU A 61 -5.46 -13.04 8.61
CA GLU A 61 -4.00 -12.97 8.71
C GLU A 61 -3.56 -11.85 9.66
N HIS A 62 -4.02 -11.91 10.90
CA HIS A 62 -3.75 -10.86 11.90
C HIS A 62 -2.25 -10.71 12.18
N ASP A 63 -1.49 -11.81 12.20
CA ASP A 63 -0.04 -11.79 12.43
C ASP A 63 0.71 -11.04 11.32
N VAL A 64 0.25 -11.14 10.07
CA VAL A 64 0.82 -10.43 8.93
C VAL A 64 0.53 -8.94 9.06
N LEU A 65 -0.71 -8.57 9.43
CA LEU A 65 -1.09 -7.18 9.67
C LEU A 65 -0.25 -6.55 10.79
N ASP A 66 -0.03 -7.26 11.89
CA ASP A 66 0.79 -6.79 13.02
C ASP A 66 2.24 -6.52 12.60
N GLN A 67 2.78 -7.28 11.65
CA GLN A 67 4.12 -7.04 11.10
C GLN A 67 4.19 -5.79 10.20
N LEU A 68 3.07 -5.39 9.58
CA LEU A 68 3.02 -4.22 8.69
C LEU A 68 2.87 -2.89 9.43
N VAL A 69 2.37 -2.92 10.67
CA VAL A 69 2.11 -1.73 11.48
C VAL A 69 3.29 -1.40 12.43
N ARG A 70 4.22 -2.35 12.61
CA ARG A 70 5.44 -2.18 13.41
C ARG A 70 6.57 -1.51 12.62
#